data_AF-A0A1Q3MFU8-F1
#
_entry.id   AF-A0A1Q3MFU8-F1
#
_cell.length_a   1.000
_cell.length_b   1.000
_cell.length_c   1.000
_cell.angle_alpha   90.00
_cell.angle_beta   90.00
_cell.angle_gamma   90.00
#
_symmetry.space_group_name_H-M   'P 1'
#
loop_
_entity.id
_entity.type
_entity.pdbx_description
1 polymer ?
#
loop_
_entity_poly.entity_id
_entity_poly.type
_entity_poly.pdbx_seq_one_letter_code
_entity_poly.pdbx_strand_id
1 'polypeptide(L)'
;MESNQDRLVRYLQDLHALEVSSLQMIEHPLNRDLLTAGTELFDEYCLQVKTQLAALQYQLGRLGHEPSKLKGFFNGLVGVASEWTDIAHDEADRATMACIRYYATSQTKSATYEALSAFAKMINETPVMEMAQAGQAAESARSDQLFDLIPRMAVKAIEREAGV
;
A
#
# COMPACT_ATOMS: atom_id res chain seq x y z
N MET A 1 -28.38 12.75 7.06
CA MET A 1 -27.51 12.94 5.88
C MET A 1 -26.08 12.97 6.38
N GLU A 2 -25.17 12.23 5.73
CA GLU A 2 -23.71 12.32 5.97
C GLU A 2 -23.26 13.75 5.62
N SER A 3 -22.50 14.41 6.50
CA SER A 3 -21.88 15.70 6.19
C SER A 3 -20.63 15.52 5.33
N ASN A 4 -20.18 16.60 4.67
CA ASN A 4 -18.90 16.55 3.95
C ASN A 4 -17.72 16.19 4.88
N GLN A 5 -17.79 16.59 6.15
CA GLN A 5 -16.79 16.25 7.15
C GLN A 5 -16.79 14.76 7.47
N ASP A 6 -17.98 14.17 7.65
CA ASP A 6 -18.11 12.72 7.90
C ASP A 6 -17.54 11.93 6.72
N ARG A 7 -17.77 12.39 5.49
CA ARG A 7 -17.22 11.76 4.29
C ARG A 7 -15.69 11.89 4.20
N LEU A 8 -15.11 13.03 4.57
CA LEU A 8 -13.65 13.21 4.65
C LEU A 8 -13.03 12.20 5.63
N VAL A 9 -13.63 12.11 6.82
CA VAL A 9 -13.18 11.21 7.89
C VAL A 9 -13.24 9.76 7.40
N ARG A 10 -14.31 9.37 6.70
CA ARG A 10 -14.42 8.04 6.11
C ARG A 10 -13.30 7.76 5.11
N TYR A 11 -12.96 8.70 4.23
CA TYR A 11 -11.83 8.53 3.31
C TYR A 11 -10.48 8.39 4.04
N LEU A 12 -10.24 9.18 5.09
CA LEU A 12 -9.05 9.03 5.93
C LEU A 12 -9.00 7.65 6.62
N GLN A 13 -10.15 7.17 7.10
CA GLN A 13 -10.29 5.87 7.74
C GLN A 13 -10.05 4.70 6.77
N ASP A 14 -10.58 4.79 5.56
CA ASP A 14 -10.39 3.80 4.49
C ASP A 14 -8.93 3.74 4.05
N LEU A 15 -8.31 4.91 3.84
CA LEU A 15 -6.90 5.02 3.49
C LEU A 15 -5.99 4.50 4.62
N HIS A 16 -6.29 4.81 5.88
CA HIS A 16 -5.58 4.23 7.03
C HIS A 16 -5.67 2.70 7.03
N ALA A 17 -6.85 2.13 6.76
CA ALA A 17 -7.01 0.69 6.68
C ALA A 17 -6.16 0.07 5.55
N LEU A 18 -6.08 0.72 4.39
CA LEU A 18 -5.23 0.31 3.28
C LEU A 18 -3.74 0.34 3.65
N GLU A 19 -3.29 1.38 4.36
CA GLU A 19 -1.91 1.46 4.86
C GLU A 19 -1.60 0.36 5.87
N VAL A 20 -2.50 0.07 6.82
CA VAL A 20 -2.33 -1.05 7.77
C VAL A 20 -2.22 -2.39 7.04
N SER A 21 -3.12 -2.65 6.09
CA SER A 21 -3.09 -3.88 5.29
C SER A 21 -1.79 -4.03 4.51
N SER A 22 -1.30 -2.92 3.96
CA SER A 22 -0.03 -2.90 3.23
C SER A 22 1.16 -3.16 4.13
N LEU A 23 1.18 -2.58 5.34
CA LEU A 23 2.24 -2.84 6.31
C LEU A 23 2.30 -4.32 6.68
N GLN A 24 1.15 -4.94 6.95
CA GLN A 24 1.08 -6.37 7.24
C GLN A 24 1.56 -7.23 6.07
N MET A 25 1.24 -6.82 4.83
CA MET A 25 1.74 -7.49 3.64
C MET A 25 3.27 -7.37 3.50
N ILE A 26 3.85 -6.20 3.79
CA ILE A 26 5.31 -5.98 3.75
C ILE A 26 6.03 -6.75 4.87
N GLU A 27 5.45 -6.76 6.07
CA GLU A 27 6.06 -7.39 7.25
C GLU A 27 5.86 -8.92 7.29
N HIS A 28 5.04 -9.48 6.38
CA HIS A 28 4.80 -10.93 6.34
C HIS A 28 6.10 -11.70 6.03
N PRO A 29 6.52 -12.68 6.85
CA PRO A 29 7.80 -13.38 6.70
C PRO A 29 8.00 -14.01 5.32
N LEU A 30 6.95 -14.66 4.80
CA LEU A 30 7.00 -15.28 3.46
C LEU A 30 7.32 -14.28 2.35
N ASN A 31 6.99 -13.00 2.50
CA ASN A 31 7.30 -12.00 1.48
C ASN A 31 8.72 -11.43 1.67
N ARG A 32 9.22 -11.33 2.91
CA ARG A 32 10.60 -10.87 3.17
C ARG A 32 11.65 -11.82 2.59
N ASP A 33 11.44 -13.14 2.75
CA ASP A 33 12.42 -14.14 2.32
C ASP A 33 12.55 -14.22 0.79
N LEU A 34 11.45 -13.97 0.07
CA LEU A 34 11.37 -14.00 -1.40
C LEU A 34 12.10 -12.83 -2.07
N LEU A 35 12.40 -11.76 -1.34
CA LEU A 35 12.82 -10.47 -1.89
C LEU A 35 14.22 -10.05 -1.46
N THR A 36 15.11 -11.03 -1.23
CA THR A 36 16.54 -10.83 -0.92
C THR A 36 17.27 -9.89 -1.91
N ALA A 37 16.78 -9.75 -3.14
CA ALA A 37 17.30 -8.82 -4.15
C ALA A 37 16.85 -7.36 -4.01
N GLY A 38 15.98 -7.03 -3.05
CA GLY A 38 15.37 -5.70 -2.89
C GLY A 38 15.13 -5.31 -1.44
N THR A 39 15.86 -5.89 -0.48
CA THR A 39 15.66 -5.66 0.96
C THR A 39 15.66 -4.18 1.35
N GLU A 40 16.56 -3.38 0.76
CA GLU A 40 16.62 -1.93 1.01
C GLU A 40 15.33 -1.23 0.55
N LEU A 41 14.83 -1.54 -0.65
CA LEU A 41 13.56 -0.99 -1.17
C LEU A 41 12.37 -1.33 -0.25
N PHE A 42 12.34 -2.54 0.31
CA PHE A 42 11.27 -2.97 1.21
C PHE A 42 11.36 -2.38 2.61
N ASP A 43 12.57 -2.17 3.14
CA ASP A 43 12.77 -1.47 4.40
C ASP A 43 12.40 0.02 4.26
N GLU A 44 12.78 0.66 3.15
CA GLU A 44 12.32 2.00 2.79
C GLU A 44 10.79 2.04 2.63
N TYR A 45 10.19 1.00 2.05
CA TYR A 45 8.75 0.91 1.93
C TYR A 45 8.06 0.78 3.29
N CYS A 46 8.56 -0.09 4.15
CA CYS A 46 8.06 -0.24 5.51
C CYS A 46 8.11 1.09 6.28
N LEU A 47 9.22 1.82 6.16
CA LEU A 47 9.37 3.14 6.80
C LEU A 47 8.36 4.15 6.25
N GLN A 48 8.20 4.24 4.93
CA GLN A 48 7.22 5.13 4.31
C GLN A 48 5.79 4.86 4.82
N VAL A 49 5.37 3.59 4.82
CA VAL A 49 4.01 3.21 5.27
C VAL A 49 3.80 3.57 6.74
N LYS A 50 4.82 3.38 7.58
CA LYS A 50 4.77 3.81 8.99
C LYS A 50 4.62 5.33 9.14
N THR A 51 5.35 6.10 8.33
CA THR A 51 5.22 7.57 8.32
C THR A 51 3.84 8.02 7.84
N GLN A 52 3.30 7.39 6.79
CA GLN A 52 1.95 7.66 6.28
C GLN A 52 0.88 7.33 7.33
N LEU A 53 0.98 6.19 8.01
CA LEU A 53 0.08 5.83 9.11
C LEU A 53 0.08 6.87 10.22
N ALA A 54 1.27 7.31 10.65
CA ALA A 54 1.38 8.33 11.68
C ALA A 54 0.73 9.66 11.24
N ALA A 55 0.91 10.06 9.98
CA ALA A 55 0.29 11.25 9.42
C ALA A 55 -1.25 11.14 9.36
N LEU A 56 -1.77 10.00 8.93
CA LEU A 56 -3.22 9.73 8.89
C LEU A 56 -3.83 9.72 10.30
N GLN A 57 -3.17 9.08 11.26
CA GLN A 57 -3.59 9.08 12.67
C GLN A 57 -3.61 10.48 13.25
N TYR A 58 -2.60 11.29 12.94
CA TYR A 58 -2.56 12.69 13.35
C TYR A 58 -3.74 13.48 12.76
N GLN A 59 -4.04 13.33 11.47
CA GLN A 59 -5.17 14.03 10.85
C GLN A 59 -6.52 13.57 11.41
N LEU A 60 -6.72 12.27 11.60
CA LEU A 60 -7.93 11.75 12.25
C LEU A 60 -8.10 12.31 13.66
N GLY A 61 -7.02 12.32 14.46
CA GLY A 61 -7.02 12.89 15.80
C GLY A 61 -7.32 14.40 15.81
N ARG A 62 -6.74 15.16 14.87
CA ARG A 62 -7.04 16.59 14.67
C ARG A 62 -8.52 16.85 14.41
N LEU A 63 -9.18 15.93 13.70
CA LEU A 63 -10.61 16.00 13.39
C LEU A 63 -11.49 15.41 14.50
N GLY A 64 -10.92 14.89 15.59
CA GLY A 64 -11.66 14.30 16.70
C GLY A 64 -12.14 12.87 16.44
N HIS A 65 -11.53 12.16 15.48
CA HIS A 65 -11.89 10.80 15.12
C HIS A 65 -10.75 9.80 15.37
N GLU A 66 -11.12 8.54 15.59
CA GLU A 66 -10.17 7.44 15.71
C GLU A 66 -9.95 6.75 14.34
N PRO A 67 -8.80 6.08 14.16
CA PRO A 67 -8.59 5.13 13.07
C PRO A 67 -9.73 4.11 12.94
N SER A 68 -9.97 3.68 11.71
CA SER A 68 -10.98 2.68 11.42
C SER A 68 -10.66 1.38 12.16
N LYS A 69 -11.59 0.91 13.00
CA LYS A 69 -11.56 -0.45 13.60
C LYS A 69 -12.07 -1.52 12.63
N LEU A 70 -12.35 -1.17 11.37
CA LEU A 70 -13.17 -1.98 10.46
C LEU A 70 -12.41 -3.15 9.84
N LYS A 71 -12.78 -4.34 10.33
CA LYS A 71 -12.56 -5.67 9.75
C LYS A 71 -13.05 -5.84 8.29
N GLY A 72 -13.77 -4.87 7.72
CA GLY A 72 -14.48 -4.98 6.43
C GLY A 72 -13.62 -4.79 5.18
N PHE A 73 -12.80 -3.73 5.12
CA PHE A 73 -11.86 -3.51 4.00
C PHE A 73 -10.77 -4.58 3.98
N PHE A 74 -10.38 -5.06 5.17
CA PHE A 74 -9.48 -6.19 5.37
C PHE A 74 -9.97 -7.47 4.68
N ASN A 75 -11.25 -7.80 4.79
CA ASN A 75 -11.78 -9.02 4.19
C ASN A 75 -11.69 -9.02 2.66
N GLY A 76 -11.77 -7.85 2.01
CA GLY A 76 -11.63 -7.72 0.56
C GLY A 76 -10.20 -7.96 0.06
N LEU A 77 -9.21 -7.35 0.72
CA LEU A 77 -7.79 -7.53 0.36
C LEU A 77 -7.25 -8.90 0.77
N VAL A 78 -7.72 -9.47 1.89
CA VAL A 78 -7.35 -10.84 2.31
C VAL A 78 -7.88 -11.90 1.33
N GLY A 79 -9.09 -11.72 0.79
CA GLY A 79 -9.64 -12.62 -0.24
C GLY A 79 -8.80 -12.63 -1.51
N VAL A 80 -8.33 -11.46 -1.96
CA VAL A 80 -7.39 -11.34 -3.08
C VAL A 80 -6.04 -11.98 -2.72
N ALA A 81 -5.54 -11.80 -1.50
CA ALA A 81 -4.28 -12.41 -1.08
C ALA A 81 -4.30 -13.95 -1.08
N SER A 82 -5.44 -14.58 -0.70
CA SER A 82 -5.60 -16.04 -0.69
C SER A 82 -5.71 -16.65 -2.10
N GLU A 83 -6.39 -15.98 -3.03
CA GLU A 83 -6.49 -16.47 -4.41
C GLU A 83 -5.13 -16.43 -5.13
N TRP A 84 -4.26 -15.48 -4.77
CA TRP A 84 -2.98 -15.30 -5.43
C TRP A 84 -1.88 -16.23 -4.89
N THR A 85 -2.00 -16.73 -3.66
CA THR A 85 -1.12 -17.80 -3.16
C THR A 85 -1.32 -19.12 -3.91
N ASP A 86 -2.51 -19.36 -4.46
CA ASP A 86 -2.83 -20.57 -5.22
C ASP A 86 -2.35 -20.51 -6.69
N ILE A 87 -1.97 -19.32 -7.19
CA ILE A 87 -1.52 -19.11 -8.59
C ILE A 87 -0.01 -19.36 -8.77
N ALA A 88 0.79 -19.19 -7.71
CA ALA A 88 2.24 -19.34 -7.80
C ALA A 88 2.65 -20.82 -7.67
N HIS A 89 3.21 -21.38 -8.73
CA HIS A 89 3.56 -22.80 -8.81
C HIS A 89 4.90 -23.14 -8.12
N ASP A 90 5.81 -22.16 -8.01
CA ASP A 90 7.12 -22.30 -7.33
C ASP A 90 7.56 -21.02 -6.57
N GLU A 91 8.72 -21.08 -5.90
CA GLU A 91 9.25 -19.98 -5.08
C GLU A 91 9.65 -18.73 -5.88
N ALA A 92 10.08 -18.92 -7.11
CA ALA A 92 10.58 -17.88 -7.97
C ALA A 92 9.41 -17.08 -8.60
N ASP A 93 8.35 -17.78 -8.99
CA ASP A 93 7.05 -17.21 -9.33
C ASP A 93 6.43 -16.43 -8.17
N ARG A 94 6.56 -16.93 -6.93
CA ARG A 94 6.08 -16.22 -5.74
C ARG A 94 6.72 -14.85 -5.57
N ALA A 95 8.02 -14.71 -5.86
CA ALA A 95 8.73 -13.43 -5.73
C ALA A 95 8.26 -12.41 -6.78
N THR A 96 8.07 -12.85 -8.03
CA THR A 96 7.51 -12.02 -9.10
C THR A 96 6.09 -11.58 -8.77
N MET A 97 5.24 -12.51 -8.33
CA MET A 97 3.86 -12.22 -7.92
C MET A 97 3.79 -11.29 -6.71
N ALA A 98 4.73 -11.39 -5.77
CA ALA A 98 4.84 -10.46 -4.66
C ALA A 98 5.11 -9.02 -5.17
N CYS A 99 6.09 -8.83 -6.07
CA CYS A 99 6.36 -7.52 -6.68
C CYS A 99 5.14 -6.95 -7.41
N ILE A 100 4.43 -7.76 -8.19
CA ILE A 100 3.18 -7.35 -8.87
C ILE A 100 2.14 -6.90 -7.85
N ARG A 101 1.97 -7.63 -6.75
CA ARG A 101 1.02 -7.29 -5.69
C ARG A 101 1.38 -5.98 -4.99
N TYR A 102 2.65 -5.77 -4.68
CA TYR A 102 3.12 -4.51 -4.10
C TYR A 102 2.87 -3.34 -5.05
N TYR A 103 3.17 -3.50 -6.35
CA TYR A 103 2.91 -2.50 -7.38
C TYR A 103 1.42 -2.14 -7.45
N ALA A 104 0.54 -3.14 -7.55
CA ALA A 104 -0.91 -2.92 -7.61
C ALA A 104 -1.45 -2.21 -6.34
N THR A 105 -0.89 -2.55 -5.18
CA THR A 105 -1.24 -1.92 -3.90
C THR A 105 -0.82 -0.46 -3.86
N SER A 106 0.41 -0.14 -4.29
CA SER A 106 0.89 1.26 -4.35
C SER A 106 0.10 2.10 -5.36
N GLN A 107 -0.29 1.53 -6.51
CA GLN A 107 -1.18 2.23 -7.45
C GLN A 107 -2.57 2.52 -6.84
N THR A 108 -3.13 1.54 -6.13
CA THR A 108 -4.42 1.70 -5.43
C THR A 108 -4.34 2.81 -4.39
N LYS A 109 -3.25 2.85 -3.60
CA LYS A 109 -3.01 3.93 -2.65
C LYS A 109 -2.85 5.28 -3.32
N SER A 110 -2.03 5.36 -4.38
CA SER A 110 -1.81 6.60 -5.14
C SER A 110 -3.14 7.19 -5.61
N ALA A 111 -4.00 6.38 -6.21
CA ALA A 111 -5.34 6.81 -6.62
C ALA A 111 -6.24 7.23 -5.43
N THR A 112 -6.15 6.52 -4.30
CA THR A 112 -6.91 6.85 -3.08
C THR A 112 -6.46 8.17 -2.47
N TYR A 113 -5.15 8.42 -2.41
CA TYR A 113 -4.58 9.70 -1.99
C TYR A 113 -5.00 10.84 -2.92
N GLU A 114 -4.99 10.63 -4.24
CA GLU A 114 -5.43 11.64 -5.21
C GLU A 114 -6.91 12.00 -5.01
N ALA A 115 -7.77 11.01 -4.83
CA ALA A 115 -9.18 11.23 -4.52
C ALA A 115 -9.39 12.00 -3.20
N LEU A 116 -8.63 11.65 -2.15
CA LEU A 116 -8.67 12.34 -0.87
C LEU A 116 -8.20 13.79 -0.98
N SER A 117 -7.10 14.04 -1.70
CA SER A 117 -6.55 15.37 -1.97
C SER A 117 -7.58 16.25 -2.68
N ALA A 118 -8.18 15.75 -3.76
CA ALA A 118 -9.21 16.46 -4.50
C ALA A 118 -10.44 16.78 -3.62
N PHE A 119 -10.89 15.81 -2.81
CA PHE A 119 -12.02 16.01 -1.91
C PHE A 119 -11.71 17.04 -0.82
N ALA A 120 -10.56 16.92 -0.15
CA ALA A 120 -10.11 17.84 0.89
C ALA A 120 -9.99 19.28 0.37
N LYS A 121 -9.45 19.44 -0.85
CA LYS A 121 -9.38 20.74 -1.55
C LYS A 121 -10.77 21.36 -1.73
N MET A 122 -11.76 20.58 -2.15
CA MET A 122 -13.12 21.08 -2.38
C MET A 122 -13.81 21.58 -1.11
N ILE A 123 -13.41 21.11 0.06
CA ILE A 123 -13.99 21.51 1.36
C ILE A 123 -13.04 22.41 2.18
N ASN A 124 -11.92 22.87 1.59
CA ASN A 124 -10.90 23.71 2.20
C ASN A 124 -10.17 23.09 3.41
N GLU A 125 -10.08 21.76 3.48
CA GLU A 125 -9.30 21.03 4.49
C GLU A 125 -7.83 20.93 4.07
N THR A 126 -7.16 22.09 4.03
CA THR A 126 -5.77 22.24 3.54
C THR A 126 -4.78 21.25 4.18
N PRO A 127 -4.79 21.01 5.51
CA PRO A 127 -3.85 20.05 6.11
C PRO A 127 -4.02 18.61 5.60
N VAL A 128 -5.24 18.20 5.25
CA VAL A 128 -5.50 16.86 4.69
C VAL A 128 -5.11 16.82 3.22
N MET A 129 -5.36 17.88 2.46
CA MET A 129 -4.94 17.99 1.06
C MET A 129 -3.42 17.86 0.93
N GLU A 130 -2.65 18.61 1.71
CA GLU A 130 -1.18 18.59 1.65
C GLU A 130 -0.62 17.22 2.05
N MET A 131 -1.13 16.63 3.12
CA MET A 131 -0.77 15.26 3.52
C MET A 131 -1.08 14.26 2.41
N ALA A 132 -2.25 14.40 1.76
CA ALA A 132 -2.66 13.48 0.72
C ALA A 132 -1.80 13.61 -0.55
N GLN A 133 -1.41 14.83 -0.93
CA GLN A 133 -0.49 15.07 -2.04
C GLN A 133 0.90 14.47 -1.78
N ALA A 134 1.43 14.63 -0.57
CA ALA A 134 2.70 14.01 -0.18
C ALA A 134 2.63 12.48 -0.25
N GLY A 135 1.53 11.89 0.24
CA GLY A 135 1.28 10.46 0.16
C GLY A 135 1.17 9.96 -1.28
N GLN A 136 0.42 10.66 -2.14
CA GLN A 136 0.28 10.34 -3.56
C GLN A 136 1.63 10.32 -4.27
N ALA A 137 2.44 11.37 -4.09
CA ALA A 137 3.75 11.47 -4.73
C ALA A 137 4.69 10.32 -4.31
N ALA A 138 4.67 9.97 -3.02
CA ALA A 138 5.47 8.87 -2.47
C ALA A 138 5.03 7.50 -3.01
N GLU A 139 3.72 7.25 -3.14
CA GLU A 139 3.20 5.99 -3.70
C GLU A 139 3.41 5.90 -5.21
N SER A 140 3.35 7.02 -5.94
CA SER A 140 3.66 7.06 -7.36
C SER A 140 5.13 6.70 -7.62
N ALA A 141 6.06 7.35 -6.91
CA ALA A 141 7.49 7.06 -7.03
C ALA A 141 7.80 5.60 -6.68
N ARG A 142 7.13 5.04 -5.67
CA ARG A 142 7.27 3.62 -5.33
C ARG A 142 6.72 2.70 -6.40
N SER A 143 5.58 3.04 -6.99
CA SER A 143 4.99 2.25 -8.06
C SER A 143 5.95 2.13 -9.25
N ASP A 144 6.64 3.22 -9.61
CA ASP A 144 7.66 3.21 -10.66
C ASP A 144 8.82 2.26 -10.32
N GLN A 145 9.37 2.36 -9.09
CA GLN A 145 10.44 1.47 -8.61
C GLN A 145 10.04 -0.01 -8.61
N LEU A 146 8.82 -0.32 -8.18
CA LEU A 146 8.30 -1.69 -8.15
C LEU A 146 8.06 -2.22 -9.56
N PHE A 147 7.56 -1.39 -10.47
CA PHE A 147 7.34 -1.75 -11.86
C PHE A 147 8.66 -2.16 -12.55
N ASP A 148 9.74 -1.42 -12.31
CA ASP A 148 11.07 -1.74 -12.82
C ASP A 148 11.66 -3.03 -12.23
N LEU A 149 11.21 -3.44 -11.04
CA LEU A 149 11.68 -4.64 -10.35
C LEU A 149 11.01 -5.92 -10.86
N ILE A 150 9.74 -5.85 -11.28
CA ILE A 150 8.97 -6.99 -11.79
C ILE A 150 9.73 -7.80 -12.87
N PRO A 151 10.22 -7.21 -13.98
CA PRO A 151 10.92 -7.98 -15.00
C PRO A 151 12.23 -8.60 -14.48
N ARG A 152 12.92 -7.95 -13.54
CA ARG A 152 14.16 -8.48 -12.94
C ARG A 152 13.88 -9.72 -12.11
N MET A 153 12.78 -9.72 -11.36
CA MET A 153 12.36 -10.89 -10.57
C MET A 153 11.89 -12.03 -11.46
N ALA A 154 11.18 -11.73 -12.55
CA ALA A 154 10.77 -12.72 -13.53
C ALA A 154 11.98 -13.40 -14.24
N VAL A 155 13.05 -12.65 -14.53
CA VAL A 155 14.28 -13.25 -15.10
C VAL A 155 15.01 -14.10 -14.05
N LYS A 156 15.16 -13.61 -12.82
CA LYS A 156 15.78 -14.36 -11.72
C LYS A 156 15.06 -15.67 -11.40
N ALA A 157 13.76 -15.74 -11.67
CA ALA A 157 12.98 -16.95 -11.53
C ALA A 157 13.56 -18.09 -12.38
N ILE A 158 13.83 -17.80 -13.65
CA ILE A 158 14.40 -18.74 -14.62
C ILE A 158 15.85 -19.13 -14.24
N GLU A 159 16.66 -18.16 -13.79
CA GLU A 159 18.06 -18.41 -13.40
C GLU A 159 18.16 -19.39 -12.22
N ARG A 160 17.29 -19.22 -11.20
CA ARG A 160 17.21 -20.15 -10.06
C ARG A 160 16.77 -21.55 -10.45
N GLU A 161 15.81 -21.70 -11.35
CA GLU A 161 15.39 -23.01 -11.86
C GLU A 161 16.49 -23.71 -12.66
N ALA A 162 17.32 -22.95 -13.38
CA ALA A 162 18.44 -23.48 -14.14
C ALA A 162 19.66 -23.89 -13.27
N GLY A 163 19.64 -23.57 -11.97
CA GLY A 163 20.74 -23.86 -11.04
C GLY A 163 22.00 -23.03 -11.29
N VAL A 164 21.85 -21.83 -11.88
CA VAL A 164 22.94 -20.88 -12.18
C VAL A 164 22.85 -19.66 -11.28
#